data_AF-A0A8T7EHS0-F1
#
_entry.id   AF-A0A8T7EHS0-F1
#
_cell.length_a   1.000
_cell.length_b   1.000
_cell.length_c   1.000
_cell.angle_alpha   90.00
_cell.angle_beta   90.00
_cell.angle_gamma   90.00
#
_symmetry.space_group_name_H-M   'P 1'
#
loop_
_entity.id
_entity.type
_entity.pdbx_description
1 polymer ?
#
loop_
_entity_poly.entity_id
_entity_poly.type
_entity_poly.pdbx_seq_one_letter_code
_entity_poly.pdbx_strand_id
1 'polypeptide(L)' 'MDGLAAEWGDTVTVLRVNVQDPTAQPLLAELNFRFTPTFILFDGDGREIWRTNGVINPDEVHEQLDRIP' A
#
# COMPACT_ATOMS: atom_id res chain seq x y z
N MET A 1 5.60 -13.61 3.56
CA MET A 1 4.41 -12.75 3.33
C MET A 1 4.20 -12.67 1.83
N ASP A 2 3.74 -13.78 1.24
CA ASP A 2 3.48 -13.93 -0.21
C ASP A 2 2.00 -14.18 -0.51
N GLY A 3 1.15 -14.28 0.53
CA GLY A 3 -0.28 -14.59 0.37
C GLY A 3 -1.08 -13.45 -0.28
N LEU A 4 -0.78 -12.20 0.04
CA LEU A 4 -1.58 -11.05 -0.40
C LEU A 4 -1.57 -10.84 -1.92
N ALA A 5 -0.39 -10.99 -2.55
CA ALA A 5 -0.25 -10.88 -4.00
C ALA A 5 -0.82 -12.10 -4.74
N ALA A 6 -0.81 -13.27 -4.09
CA ALA A 6 -1.41 -14.49 -4.64
C ALA A 6 -2.95 -14.46 -4.57
N GLU A 7 -3.51 -13.73 -3.60
CA GLU A 7 -4.96 -13.62 -3.39
C GLU A 7 -5.61 -12.50 -4.23
N TRP A 8 -4.90 -11.39 -4.48
CA TRP A 8 -5.45 -10.22 -5.19
C TRP A 8 -4.73 -9.86 -6.49
N GLY A 9 -3.93 -10.78 -7.03
CA GLY A 9 -3.03 -10.52 -8.17
C GLY A 9 -3.71 -9.96 -9.43
N ASP A 10 -5.01 -10.20 -9.62
CA ASP A 10 -5.79 -9.68 -10.75
C ASP A 10 -6.44 -8.30 -10.47
N THR A 11 -6.53 -7.88 -9.20
CA THR A 11 -7.25 -6.66 -8.78
C THR A 11 -6.31 -5.58 -8.25
N VAL A 12 -5.18 -5.95 -7.65
CA VAL A 12 -4.28 -5.02 -6.96
C VAL A 12 -2.83 -5.26 -7.35
N THR A 13 -2.16 -4.21 -7.81
CA THR A 13 -0.71 -4.22 -8.00
C THR A 13 -0.01 -3.90 -6.69
N VAL A 14 0.72 -4.87 -6.14
CA VAL A 14 1.50 -4.69 -4.90
C VAL A 14 2.89 -4.16 -5.24
N LEU A 15 3.16 -2.90 -4.86
CA LEU A 15 4.49 -2.30 -4.96
C LEU A 15 5.20 -2.37 -3.61
N ARG A 16 6.42 -2.92 -3.59
CA ARG A 16 7.28 -2.95 -2.41
C ARG A 16 8.39 -1.93 -2.56
N VAL A 17 8.36 -0.91 -1.74
CA VAL A 17 9.38 0.15 -1.72
C VAL A 17 10.35 -0.11 -0.57
N ASN A 18 11.64 -0.24 -0.89
CA ASN A 18 12.68 -0.29 0.12
C ASN A 18 12.99 1.13 0.62
N VAL A 19 12.62 1.44 1.85
CA VAL A 19 12.82 2.76 2.45
C VAL A 19 14.29 3.12 2.70
N GLN A 20 15.18 2.11 2.67
CA GLN A 20 16.62 2.31 2.80
C GLN A 20 17.27 2.66 1.47
N ASP A 21 16.56 2.51 0.34
CA ASP A 21 17.07 2.88 -0.97
C ASP A 21 17.03 4.42 -1.13
N PRO A 22 18.18 5.08 -1.38
CA PRO A 22 18.21 6.52 -1.61
C PRO A 22 17.31 6.96 -2.78
N THR A 23 17.07 6.12 -3.78
CA THR A 23 16.20 6.47 -4.91
C THR A 23 14.73 6.55 -4.54
N ALA A 24 14.33 5.96 -3.41
CA ALA A 24 12.96 6.03 -2.89
C ALA A 24 12.69 7.34 -2.14
N GLN A 25 13.72 8.09 -1.73
CA GLN A 25 13.57 9.28 -0.89
C GLN A 25 12.62 10.35 -1.45
N PRO A 26 12.61 10.66 -2.77
CA PRO A 26 11.64 11.60 -3.34
C PRO A 26 10.20 11.13 -3.13
N LEU A 27 9.94 9.83 -3.36
CA LEU A 27 8.63 9.22 -3.17
C LEU A 27 8.22 9.23 -1.69
N LEU A 28 9.13 8.89 -0.77
CA LEU A 28 8.86 8.91 0.66
C LEU A 28 8.53 10.33 1.16
N ALA A 29 9.21 11.35 0.62
CA ALA A 29 8.92 12.74 0.94
C ALA A 29 7.54 13.18 0.43
N GLU A 30 7.18 12.83 -0.81
CA GLU A 30 5.86 13.11 -1.40
C GLU A 30 4.74 12.45 -0.59
N LEU A 31 4.95 11.21 -0.16
CA LEU A 31 3.99 10.45 0.65
C LEU A 31 3.99 10.83 2.14
N ASN A 32 4.77 11.84 2.55
CA ASN A 32 4.96 12.22 3.95
C ASN A 32 5.25 11.00 4.86
N PHE A 33 6.09 10.08 4.39
CA PHE A 33 6.42 8.84 5.08
C PHE A 33 7.18 9.13 6.39
N ARG A 34 6.77 8.47 7.50
CA ARG A 34 7.39 8.70 8.83
C ARG A 34 7.73 7.43 9.61
N PHE A 35 7.10 6.29 9.30
CA PHE A 35 7.20 5.08 10.13
C PHE A 35 7.25 3.81 9.27
N THR A 36 7.96 2.78 9.75
CA THR A 36 8.00 1.46 9.10
C THR A 36 7.40 0.39 10.02
N PRO A 37 6.65 -0.59 9.47
CA PRO A 37 6.10 -0.64 8.11
C PRO A 37 4.91 0.32 7.92
N THR A 38 4.78 0.92 6.73
CA THR A 38 3.57 1.66 6.29
C THR A 38 2.99 0.93 5.08
N PHE A 39 1.67 0.79 5.04
CA PHE A 39 0.91 0.34 3.88
C PHE A 39 0.03 1.48 3.40
N ILE A 40 0.00 1.70 2.09
CA ILE A 40 -0.81 2.74 1.44
C ILE A 40 -1.53 2.09 0.27
N LEU A 41 -2.84 2.29 0.20
CA LEU A 41 -3.67 1.85 -0.89
C LEU A 41 -4.07 3.07 -1.73
N PHE A 42 -3.91 2.95 -3.04
CA PHE A 42 -4.31 3.94 -4.02
C PHE A 42 -5.45 3.41 -4.89
N ASP A 43 -6.34 4.30 -5.33
CA ASP A 43 -7.32 4.00 -6.38
C ASP A 43 -6.66 4.01 -7.78
N GLY A 44 -7.45 3.71 -8.82
CA GLY A 44 -6.98 3.70 -10.21
C GLY A 44 -6.55 5.06 -10.77
N ASP A 45 -6.92 6.16 -10.10
CA ASP A 45 -6.49 7.53 -10.44
C ASP A 45 -5.24 7.95 -9.65
N GLY A 46 -4.70 7.08 -8.78
CA GLY A 46 -3.54 7.36 -7.93
C GLY A 46 -3.87 8.16 -6.67
N ARG A 47 -5.13 8.24 -6.24
CA ARG A 47 -5.50 8.88 -4.97
C ARG A 47 -5.32 7.92 -3.81
N GLU A 48 -4.69 8.37 -2.74
CA GLU A 48 -4.59 7.61 -1.49
C GLU A 48 -5.98 7.48 -0.85
N ILE A 49 -6.46 6.24 -0.74
CA ILE A 49 -7.77 5.93 -0.14
C ILE A 49 -7.65 5.33 1.26
N TRP A 50 -6.50 4.75 1.58
CA TRP A 50 -6.26 4.15 2.88
C TRP A 50 -4.77 4.07 3.20
N ARG A 51 -4.42 4.25 4.48
CA ARG A 51 -3.08 4.11 5.01
C ARG A 51 -3.11 3.52 6.42
N THR A 52 -2.21 2.57 6.69
CA THR A 52 -1.96 2.10 8.05
C THR A 52 -0.48 1.92 8.33
N ASN A 53 -0.12 2.01 9.61
CA ASN A 53 1.22 1.72 10.11
C ASN A 53 1.16 0.47 10.98
N GLY A 54 2.12 -0.44 10.84
CA GLY A 54 2.17 -1.67 11.64
C GLY A 54 1.70 -2.91 10.87
N VAL A 55 0.77 -3.70 11.42
CA VAL A 55 0.35 -4.98 10.80
C VAL A 55 -0.87 -4.73 9.92
N ILE A 56 -0.85 -5.28 8.70
CA ILE A 56 -1.98 -5.25 7.78
C ILE A 56 -2.97 -6.37 8.14
N ASN A 57 -4.25 -6.04 8.30
CA ASN A 57 -5.33 -7.01 8.41
C ASN A 57 -5.94 -7.23 7.00
N PRO A 58 -5.91 -8.45 6.43
CA PRO A 58 -6.50 -8.72 5.12
C PRO A 58 -7.97 -8.32 5.00
N ASP A 59 -8.76 -8.49 6.07
CA ASP A 59 -10.20 -8.15 6.06
C ASP A 59 -10.43 -6.65 5.89
N GLU A 60 -9.61 -5.81 6.55
CA GLU A 60 -9.70 -4.34 6.43
C GLU A 60 -9.39 -3.87 5.01
N VAL A 61 -8.44 -4.53 4.34
CA VAL A 61 -8.09 -4.19 2.97
C VAL A 61 -9.19 -4.61 2.00
N HIS A 62 -9.79 -5.79 2.19
CA HIS A 62 -10.93 -6.23 1.40
C HIS A 62 -12.10 -5.23 1.49
N GLU A 63 -12.41 -4.77 2.71
CA GLU A 63 -13.44 -3.75 2.92
C GLU A 63 -13.13 -2.44 2.17
N GLN A 64 -11.85 -2.03 2.10
CA GLN A 64 -11.49 -0.84 1.32
C GLN A 64 -11.57 -1.09 -0.19
N LEU A 65 -11.20 -2.28 -0.68
CA LEU A 65 -11.27 -2.63 -2.10
C LEU A 65 -12.72 -2.67 -2.59
N ASP A 66 -13.65 -3.23 -1.79
CA ASP A 66 -15.09 -3.27 -2.11
C ASP A 66 -15.73 -1.87 -2.22
N ARG A 67 -15.09 -0.84 -1.67
CA ARG A 67 -15.55 0.55 -1.73
C ARG A 67 -15.08 1.29 -2.98
N ILE A 68 -14.17 0.70 -3.76
CA ILE A 68 -13.71 1.24 -5.03
C ILE A 68 -14.70 0.78 -6.12
N PRO A 69 -15.29 1.69 -6.91
CA PRO A 69 -16.29 1.37 -7.92
C PRO A 69 -15.71 0.65 -9.16
#